data_AF-A0A1H7D4T5-F1
#
_entry.id   AF-A0A1H7D4T5-F1
#
_cell.length_a   1.000
_cell.length_b   1.000
_cell.length_c   1.000
_cell.angle_alpha   90.00
_cell.angle_beta   90.00
_cell.angle_gamma   90.00
#
_symmetry.space_group_name_H-M   'P 1'
#
loop_
_entity.id
_entity.type
_entity.pdbx_description
1 polymer ?
#
loop_
_entity_poly.entity_id
_entity_poly.type
_entity_poly.pdbx_seq_one_letter_code
_entity_poly.pdbx_strand_id
1 'polypeptide(L)'
;MVQRKPGALRNGAPFLELPEAFQRLQRHLLRNPGGDREMVEILALVLHHDEQAVLTAVATALDAGVPTKIHILNLLHRLLDGKPLSTPPVTAPQALRLVSEPMANVERYDALRGENRHAS
;
A
#
# COMPACT_ATOMS: atom_id res chain seq x y z
N MET A 1 -4.89 13.58 -32.88
CA MET A 1 -6.22 13.74 -32.26
C MET A 1 -6.00 14.06 -30.79
N VAL A 2 -6.24 15.30 -30.38
CA VAL A 2 -6.11 15.74 -28.98
C VAL A 2 -7.33 15.24 -28.23
N GLN A 3 -7.17 14.19 -27.41
CA GLN A 3 -8.19 13.78 -26.47
C GLN A 3 -8.36 14.91 -25.45
N ARG A 4 -9.51 15.59 -25.51
CA ARG A 4 -9.89 16.59 -24.50
C ARG A 4 -10.05 15.87 -23.16
N LYS A 5 -9.20 16.19 -22.19
CA LYS A 5 -9.37 15.74 -20.80
C LYS A 5 -10.75 16.20 -20.31
N PRO A 6 -11.66 15.31 -19.90
CA PRO A 6 -12.93 15.69 -19.31
C PRO A 6 -12.68 16.21 -17.89
N GLY A 7 -12.21 17.46 -17.79
CA GLY A 7 -11.79 18.05 -16.52
C GLY A 7 -11.47 19.54 -16.57
N ALA A 8 -11.40 20.14 -17.77
CA ALA A 8 -11.11 21.56 -17.96
C ALA A 8 -12.16 22.52 -17.36
N LEU A 9 -13.29 22.02 -16.85
CA LEU A 9 -14.35 22.80 -16.20
C LEU A 9 -14.22 22.86 -14.67
N ARG A 10 -13.22 22.18 -14.07
CA ARG A 10 -12.96 22.23 -12.63
C ARG A 10 -11.87 23.27 -12.40
N ASN A 11 -12.22 24.42 -11.82
CA ASN A 11 -11.37 25.59 -11.59
C ASN A 11 -10.10 25.28 -10.76
N GLY A 12 -9.12 24.55 -11.30
CA GLY A 12 -7.82 24.25 -10.67
C GLY A 12 -7.86 23.31 -9.45
N ALA A 13 -9.00 23.18 -8.76
CA ALA A 13 -9.16 22.27 -7.63
C ALA A 13 -9.47 20.84 -8.12
N PRO A 14 -8.74 19.81 -7.64
CA PRO A 14 -8.99 18.43 -8.05
C PRO A 14 -10.35 17.92 -7.58
N PHE A 15 -10.90 18.48 -6.50
CA PHE A 15 -12.18 18.08 -5.96
C PHE A 15 -13.01 19.32 -5.60
N LEU A 16 -14.33 19.25 -5.82
CA LEU A 16 -15.29 20.22 -5.26
C LEU A 16 -15.50 19.98 -3.77
N GLU A 17 -15.64 18.70 -3.41
CA GLU A 17 -15.68 18.19 -2.04
C GLU A 17 -14.77 16.97 -1.96
N LEU A 18 -14.10 16.79 -0.82
CA LEU A 18 -13.17 15.68 -0.65
C LEU A 18 -13.93 14.34 -0.67
N PRO A 19 -13.63 13.40 -1.58
CA PRO A 19 -14.35 12.13 -1.66
C PRO A 19 -14.24 11.30 -0.38
N GLU A 20 -15.25 10.48 -0.09
CA GLU A 20 -15.35 9.70 1.16
C GLU A 20 -14.11 8.82 1.42
N ALA A 21 -13.56 8.18 0.37
CA ALA A 21 -12.35 7.38 0.48
C ALA A 21 -11.15 8.22 0.97
N PHE A 22 -10.98 9.45 0.47
CA PHE A 22 -9.94 10.35 0.96
C PHE A 22 -10.21 10.83 2.40
N GLN A 23 -11.47 11.05 2.78
CA GLN A 23 -11.81 11.37 4.18
C GLN A 23 -11.50 10.21 5.13
N ARG A 24 -11.75 8.97 4.71
CA ARG A 24 -11.38 7.74 5.46
C ARG A 24 -9.87 7.61 5.57
N LEU A 25 -9.15 7.81 4.46
CA LEU A 25 -7.69 7.81 4.44
C LEU A 25 -7.11 8.87 5.37
N GLN A 26 -7.62 10.11 5.31
CA GLN A 26 -7.16 11.19 6.18
C GLN A 26 -7.32 10.84 7.66
N ARG A 27 -8.49 10.33 8.08
CA ARG A 27 -8.71 9.85 9.45
C ARG A 27 -7.75 8.73 9.85
N HIS A 28 -7.38 7.86 8.90
CA HIS A 28 -6.42 6.80 9.14
C HIS A 28 -5.00 7.34 9.34
N LEU A 29 -4.52 8.20 8.43
CA LEU A 29 -3.15 8.71 8.44
C LEU A 29 -2.89 9.68 9.59
N LEU A 30 -3.84 10.56 9.94
CA LEU A 30 -3.70 11.54 11.02
C LEU A 30 -3.52 10.93 12.41
N ARG A 31 -3.68 9.61 12.57
CA ARG A 31 -3.35 8.89 13.80
C ARG A 31 -1.86 8.71 14.02
N ASN A 32 -1.05 8.87 12.98
CA ASN A 32 0.40 8.67 13.01
C ASN A 32 1.14 10.01 12.83
N PRO A 33 2.28 10.22 13.50
CA PRO A 33 3.14 11.38 13.25
C PRO A 33 3.55 11.46 11.76
N GLY A 34 3.34 12.63 11.13
CA GLY A 34 3.65 12.86 9.71
C GLY A 34 2.56 12.41 8.73
N GLY A 35 1.41 11.90 9.21
CA GLY A 35 0.31 11.47 8.37
C GLY A 35 -0.36 12.61 7.58
N ASP A 36 -0.25 13.85 8.06
CA ASP A 36 -0.67 15.07 7.36
C ASP A 36 0.17 15.28 6.09
N ARG A 37 1.50 15.15 6.19
CA ARG A 37 2.41 15.22 5.04
C ARG A 37 2.14 14.09 4.06
N GLU A 38 1.96 12.86 4.57
CA GLU A 38 1.64 11.71 3.73
C GLU A 38 0.32 11.91 2.98
N MET A 39 -0.70 12.46 3.65
CA MET A 39 -1.98 12.80 3.03
C MET A 39 -1.82 13.84 1.92
N VAL A 40 -1.02 14.89 2.13
CA VAL A 40 -0.73 15.92 1.10
C VAL A 40 -0.02 15.30 -0.10
N GLU A 41 0.97 14.44 0.13
CA GLU A 41 1.69 13.75 -0.95
C GLU A 41 0.78 12.84 -1.78
N ILE A 42 -0.20 12.18 -1.14
CA ILE A 42 -1.20 11.36 -1.84
C ILE A 42 -2.19 12.24 -2.60
N LEU A 43 -2.67 13.34 -2.00
CA LEU A 43 -3.54 14.29 -2.68
C LEU A 43 -2.85 14.91 -3.90
N ALA A 44 -1.55 15.18 -3.83
CA ALA A 44 -0.79 15.73 -4.94
C ALA A 44 -0.71 14.82 -6.17
N LEU A 45 -0.99 13.51 -6.03
CA LEU A 45 -0.99 12.57 -7.17
C LEU A 45 -1.98 12.97 -8.27
N VAL A 46 -3.10 13.61 -7.91
CA VAL A 46 -4.11 14.08 -8.88
C VAL A 46 -3.60 15.19 -9.81
N LEU A 47 -2.46 15.82 -9.49
CA LEU A 47 -1.83 16.80 -10.36
C LEU A 47 -1.15 16.15 -11.57
N HIS A 48 -0.80 14.88 -11.45
CA HIS A 48 -0.03 14.13 -12.45
C HIS A 48 -0.79 12.93 -13.02
N HIS A 49 -1.82 12.46 -12.33
CA HIS A 49 -2.60 11.28 -12.69
C HIS A 49 -4.09 11.62 -12.83
N ASP A 50 -4.81 10.73 -13.52
CA ASP A 50 -6.26 10.81 -13.56
C ASP A 50 -6.84 10.66 -12.15
N GLU A 51 -7.74 11.58 -11.79
CA GLU A 51 -8.35 11.64 -10.47
C GLU A 51 -9.08 10.36 -10.09
N GLN A 52 -9.79 9.74 -11.04
CA GLN A 52 -10.52 8.49 -10.79
C GLN A 52 -9.56 7.32 -10.56
N ALA A 53 -8.42 7.30 -11.24
CA ALA A 53 -7.38 6.30 -11.00
C ALA A 53 -6.80 6.43 -9.57
N VAL A 54 -6.53 7.66 -9.11
CA VAL A 54 -6.04 7.89 -7.73
C VAL A 54 -7.11 7.50 -6.71
N LEU A 55 -8.35 7.92 -6.92
CA LEU A 55 -9.47 7.57 -6.05
C LEU A 55 -9.65 6.05 -5.93
N THR A 56 -9.57 5.34 -7.05
CA THR A 56 -9.67 3.86 -7.10
C THR A 56 -8.52 3.21 -6.34
N ALA A 57 -7.29 3.70 -6.49
CA ALA A 57 -6.13 3.20 -5.75
C ALA A 57 -6.28 3.39 -4.24
N VAL A 58 -6.78 4.56 -3.80
CA VAL A 58 -7.05 4.86 -2.38
C VAL A 58 -8.13 3.95 -1.81
N ALA A 59 -9.26 3.79 -2.51
CA ALA A 59 -10.34 2.90 -2.09
C ALA A 59 -9.84 1.45 -1.96
N THR A 60 -9.10 0.96 -2.95
CA THR A 60 -8.53 -0.39 -2.96
C THR A 60 -7.56 -0.60 -1.79
N ALA A 61 -6.72 0.39 -1.46
CA ALA A 61 -5.79 0.31 -0.35
C ALA A 61 -6.50 0.30 1.02
N LEU A 62 -7.62 1.01 1.15
CA LEU A 62 -8.48 0.99 2.33
C LEU A 62 -9.16 -0.36 2.51
N ASP A 63 -9.67 -0.96 1.42
CA ASP A 63 -10.31 -2.28 1.45
C ASP A 63 -9.31 -3.39 1.78
N ALA A 64 -8.05 -3.23 1.36
CA ALA A 64 -6.95 -4.11 1.76
C ALA A 64 -6.53 -3.94 3.24
N GLY A 65 -7.03 -2.91 3.94
CA GLY A 65 -6.73 -2.63 5.35
C GLY A 65 -5.36 -2.02 5.61
N VAL A 66 -4.55 -1.76 4.57
CA VAL A 66 -3.19 -1.23 4.69
C VAL A 66 -2.99 0.02 3.80
N PRO A 67 -3.69 1.14 4.09
CA PRO A 67 -3.75 2.31 3.20
C PRO A 67 -2.51 3.22 3.35
N THR A 68 -1.31 2.68 3.15
CA THR A 68 -0.06 3.47 3.15
C THR A 68 0.18 4.12 1.78
N LYS A 69 0.92 5.23 1.73
CA LYS A 69 1.33 5.89 0.49
C LYS A 69 2.00 4.93 -0.48
N ILE A 70 2.91 4.09 0.01
CA ILE A 70 3.62 3.12 -0.83
C ILE A 70 2.62 2.13 -1.45
N HIS A 71 1.66 1.64 -0.67
CA HIS A 71 0.65 0.72 -1.19
C HIS A 71 -0.25 1.39 -2.24
N ILE A 72 -0.70 2.61 -1.98
CA ILE A 72 -1.52 3.40 -2.91
C ILE A 72 -0.77 3.67 -4.23
N LEU A 73 0.52 4.06 -4.17
CA LEU A 73 1.35 4.26 -5.35
C LEU A 73 1.50 2.98 -6.18
N ASN A 74 1.71 1.84 -5.52
CA ASN A 74 1.80 0.56 -6.21
C ASN A 74 0.49 0.18 -6.92
N LEU A 75 -0.65 0.37 -6.25
CA LEU A 75 -1.97 0.13 -6.84
C LEU A 75 -2.23 1.06 -8.02
N LEU A 76 -1.87 2.34 -7.90
CA LEU A 76 -1.99 3.31 -8.98
C LEU A 76 -1.15 2.91 -10.19
N HIS A 77 0.11 2.53 -10.01
CA HIS A 77 0.93 2.04 -11.13
C HIS A 77 0.35 0.78 -11.78
N ARG A 78 -0.21 -0.15 -10.98
CA ARG A 78 -0.86 -1.36 -11.53
C ARG A 78 -2.11 -1.02 -12.34
N LEU A 79 -2.93 -0.09 -11.87
CA LEU A 79 -4.09 0.42 -12.61
C LEU A 79 -3.68 1.00 -13.96
N LEU A 80 -2.63 1.84 -13.98
CA LEU A 80 -2.16 2.51 -15.20
C LEU A 80 -1.49 1.54 -16.18
N ASP A 81 -0.77 0.55 -15.67
CA ASP A 81 -0.12 -0.48 -16.48
C ASP A 81 -1.11 -1.56 -16.99
N GLY A 82 -2.37 -1.52 -16.59
CA GLY A 82 -3.36 -2.57 -16.87
C GLY A 82 -3.04 -3.91 -16.19
N LYS A 83 -2.18 -3.89 -15.16
CA LYS A 83 -1.84 -5.08 -14.38
C LYS A 83 -2.97 -5.41 -13.42
N PRO A 84 -3.27 -6.71 -13.19
CA PRO A 84 -4.26 -7.10 -12.19
C PRO A 84 -3.89 -6.51 -10.83
N LEU A 85 -4.86 -6.04 -10.04
CA LEU A 85 -4.66 -5.47 -8.69
C LEU A 85 -4.58 -6.56 -7.61
N SER A 86 -5.18 -7.71 -7.87
CA SER A 86 -4.98 -8.89 -7.05
C SER A 86 -3.72 -9.61 -7.52
N THR A 87 -2.84 -9.98 -6.58
CA THR A 87 -1.80 -10.96 -6.87
C THR A 87 -2.47 -12.31 -7.04
N PRO A 88 -2.31 -12.99 -8.19
CA PRO A 88 -2.86 -14.33 -8.34
C PRO A 88 -2.29 -15.23 -7.24
N PRO A 89 -3.11 -16.13 -6.65
CA PRO A 89 -2.63 -17.08 -5.67
C PRO A 89 -1.49 -17.89 -6.30
N VAL A 90 -0.32 -17.85 -5.67
CA VAL A 90 0.83 -18.65 -6.11
C VAL A 90 0.48 -20.10 -5.82
N THR A 91 0.25 -20.88 -6.87
CA THR A 91 0.12 -22.33 -6.73
C THR A 91 1.52 -22.88 -6.50
N ALA A 92 1.85 -23.18 -5.24
CA ALA A 92 3.14 -23.77 -4.91
C ALA A 92 3.27 -25.11 -5.67
N PRO A 93 4.31 -25.30 -6.51
CA PRO A 93 4.54 -26.59 -7.16
C PRO A 93 4.68 -27.68 -6.10
N GLN A 94 4.19 -28.88 -6.39
CA GLN A 94 4.24 -30.01 -5.43
C GLN A 94 5.66 -30.33 -4.94
N ALA A 95 6.67 -29.98 -5.73
CA ALA A 95 8.09 -30.11 -5.38
C ALA A 95 8.53 -29.20 -4.21
N LEU A 96 7.75 -28.19 -3.83
CA LEU A 96 8.02 -27.29 -2.70
C LEU A 96 7.21 -27.66 -1.45
N ARG A 97 6.69 -28.89 -1.36
CA ARG A 97 6.12 -29.40 -0.11
C ARG A 97 7.23 -29.55 0.93
N LEU A 98 7.08 -28.84 2.04
CA LEU A 98 8.00 -28.93 3.16
C LEU A 98 7.92 -30.34 3.75
N VAL A 99 9.05 -31.04 3.78
CA VAL A 99 9.17 -32.33 4.49
C VAL A 99 9.17 -32.10 6.00
N SER A 100 9.65 -30.93 6.43
CA SER A 100 9.59 -30.47 7.82
C SER A 100 9.10 -29.03 7.83
N GLU A 101 7.99 -28.79 8.52
CA GLU A 101 7.49 -27.44 8.77
C GLU A 101 8.47 -26.66 9.66
N PRO A 102 8.67 -25.36 9.44
CA PRO A 102 9.48 -24.53 10.31
C PRO A 102 8.82 -24.47 11.70
N MET A 103 9.54 -24.93 12.71
CA MET A 103 9.14 -24.76 14.09
C MET A 103 9.63 -23.40 14.59
N ALA A 104 8.72 -22.60 15.16
CA ALA A 104 9.07 -21.37 15.86
C ALA A 104 9.70 -21.70 17.24
N ASN A 105 10.87 -22.36 17.22
CA ASN A 105 11.57 -22.78 18.43
C ASN A 105 12.65 -21.77 18.81
N VAL A 106 12.32 -20.90 19.76
CA VAL A 106 13.23 -19.86 20.28
C VAL A 106 14.29 -20.45 21.22
N GLU A 107 14.03 -21.61 21.84
CA GLU A 107 14.94 -22.31 22.77
C GLU A 107 16.26 -22.73 22.11
N ARG A 108 16.26 -22.89 20.77
CA ARG A 108 17.46 -23.17 19.98
C ARG A 108 18.54 -22.09 20.14
N TYR A 109 18.14 -20.83 20.32
CA TYR A 109 19.08 -19.73 20.55
C TYR A 109 19.53 -19.63 22.01
N ASP A 110 18.68 -20.02 22.96
CA ASP A 110 19.02 -20.01 24.38
C ASP A 110 20.09 -21.05 24.73
N ALA A 111 20.07 -22.21 24.07
CA ALA A 111 21.12 -23.22 24.20
C ALA A 111 22.50 -22.69 23.77
N LEU A 112 22.57 -21.88 22.71
CA LEU A 112 23.82 -21.26 22.23
C LEU A 112 24.34 -20.16 23.19
N ARG A 113 23.47 -19.59 24.03
CA ARG A 113 23.87 -18.61 25.06
C ARG A 113 24.46 -19.26 26.31
N GLY A 114 24.25 -20.56 26.53
CA GLY A 114 24.77 -21.30 27.68
C GLY A 114 26.27 -21.64 27.60
N GLU A 115 26.81 -21.75 26.38
CA GLU A 115 28.18 -22.29 26.16
C GLU A 115 29.31 -21.24 26.22
N ASN A 116 29.00 -19.93 26.17
CA ASN A 116 30.00 -18.86 26.14
C ASN A 116 30.18 -18.09 27.46
N ARG A 117 29.96 -18.74 28.61
CA ARG A 117 30.43 -18.20 29.91
C ARG A 117 31.88 -18.63 30.18
N HIS A 118 32.79 -18.18 29.32
CA HIS A 118 34.22 -18.14 29.64
C HIS A 118 34.62 -16.67 29.85
N ALA A 119 34.31 -16.15 31.04
CA ALA A 119 34.96 -14.98 31.58
C ALA A 119 35.66 -15.42 32.87
N SER A 120 36.98 -15.53 32.81
CA SER A 120 37.88 -15.52 33.97
C SER A 120 38.73 -14.27 33.88
#